data_AF-A0A3C1YEW8-F1
#
_entry.id   AF-A0A3C1YEW8-F1
#
_cell.length_a   1.000
_cell.length_b   1.000
_cell.length_c   1.000
_cell.angle_alpha   90.00
_cell.angle_beta   90.00
_cell.angle_gamma   90.00
#
_symmetry.space_group_name_H-M   'P 1'
#
loop_
_entity.id
_entity.type
_entity.pdbx_description
1 polymer ?
#
loop_
_entity_poly.entity_id
_entity_poly.type
_entity_poly.pdbx_seq_one_letter_code
_entity_poly.pdbx_strand_id
1 'polypeptide(L)' 'MIHLARAVDAWRIFPRIFITTYIILLYKCVIWFMALDNPTLEQSGLISVVVGAGAAWFGLYTSSRK' A
#
# COMPACT_ATOMS: atom_id res chain seq x y z
N MET A 1 25.43 -17.17 -6.40
CA MET A 1 24.74 -16.11 -5.62
C MET A 1 23.94 -15.14 -6.50
N ILE A 2 24.46 -14.68 -7.66
CA ILE A 2 23.75 -13.72 -8.55
C ILE A 2 22.49 -14.31 -9.22
N HIS A 3 22.45 -15.62 -9.51
CA HIS A 3 21.29 -16.25 -10.17
C HIS A 3 20.07 -16.44 -9.25
N LEU A 4 20.29 -16.67 -7.96
CA LEU A 4 19.20 -16.86 -7.00
C LEU A 4 18.46 -15.55 -6.74
N ALA A 5 19.19 -14.43 -6.60
CA ALA A 5 18.59 -13.11 -6.44
C ALA A 5 17.68 -12.73 -7.62
N ARG A 6 18.12 -13.03 -8.86
CA ARG A 6 17.33 -12.80 -10.08
C ARG A 6 16.11 -13.72 -10.18
N ALA A 7 16.23 -14.96 -9.70
CA ALA A 7 15.12 -15.93 -9.65
C ALA A 7 14.07 -15.59 -8.57
N VAL A 8 14.51 -15.07 -7.42
CA VAL A 8 13.62 -14.57 -6.35
C VAL A 8 12.88 -13.31 -6.80
N ASP A 9 13.56 -12.41 -7.52
CA ASP A 9 12.93 -11.20 -8.09
C ASP A 9 11.93 -11.56 -9.21
N ALA A 10 12.20 -12.61 -10.01
CA ALA A 10 11.31 -13.10 -11.07
C ALA A 10 9.94 -13.59 -10.54
N TRP A 11 9.86 -14.05 -9.30
CA TRP A 11 8.58 -14.45 -8.68
C TRP A 11 7.73 -13.24 -8.28
N ARG A 12 8.26 -12.01 -8.33
CA ARG A 12 7.56 -10.78 -7.96
C ARG A 12 7.09 -10.83 -6.50
N ILE A 13 7.92 -11.38 -5.59
CA ILE A 13 7.64 -11.40 -4.15
C ILE A 13 7.44 -9.98 -3.62
N PHE A 14 8.30 -9.04 -4.02
CA PHE A 14 8.27 -7.66 -3.55
C PHE A 14 6.91 -6.98 -3.78
N PRO A 15 6.35 -6.93 -5.00
CA PRO A 15 5.04 -6.32 -5.21
C PRO A 15 3.89 -7.08 -4.55
N ARG A 16 3.97 -8.41 -4.40
CA ARG A 16 2.92 -9.19 -3.71
C ARG A 16 2.88 -8.86 -2.21
N ILE A 17 4.02 -8.88 -1.53
CA ILE A 17 4.12 -8.53 -0.11
C ILE A 17 3.70 -7.08 0.11
N PHE A 18 4.11 -6.18 -0.79
CA PHE A 18 3.75 -4.77 -0.72
C PHE A 18 2.22 -4.56 -0.82
N ILE A 19 1.56 -5.18 -1.80
CA ILE A 19 0.09 -5.11 -1.96
C ILE A 19 -0.62 -5.69 -0.74
N THR A 20 -0.19 -6.86 -0.25
CA THR A 20 -0.80 -7.47 0.94
C THR A 20 -0.65 -6.57 2.17
N THR A 21 0.53 -6.00 2.39
CA THR A 21 0.79 -5.07 3.50
C THR A 21 -0.08 -3.82 3.38
N TYR A 22 -0.20 -3.27 2.17
CA TYR A 22 -1.02 -2.10 1.89
C TYR A 22 -2.52 -2.34 2.18
N ILE A 23 -3.06 -3.49 1.75
CA ILE A 23 -4.45 -3.87 2.02
C ILE A 23 -4.71 -3.96 3.53
N ILE A 24 -3.79 -4.56 4.28
CA ILE A 24 -3.89 -4.65 5.74
C ILE A 24 -3.87 -3.26 6.38
N LEU A 25 -2.99 -2.38 5.91
CA LEU A 25 -2.82 -1.02 6.44
C LEU A 25 -4.08 -0.17 6.19
N LEU A 26 -4.66 -0.26 4.99
CA LEU A 26 -5.94 0.38 4.68
C LEU A 26 -7.08 -0.18 5.54
N TYR A 27 -7.18 -1.50 5.65
CA TYR A 27 -8.21 -2.15 6.45
C TYR A 27 -8.17 -1.67 7.91
N LYS A 28 -6.98 -1.61 8.52
CA LYS A 28 -6.80 -1.11 9.88
C LYS A 28 -7.10 0.39 9.99
N CYS A 29 -6.68 1.21 9.03
CA CYS A 29 -7.00 2.65 9.04
C CYS A 29 -8.50 2.92 8.94
N VAL A 30 -9.21 2.19 8.07
CA VAL A 30 -10.66 2.35 7.88
C VAL A 30 -11.43 1.90 9.13
N ILE A 31 -11.08 0.75 9.71
CA ILE A 31 -11.73 0.29 10.94
C ILE A 31 -11.46 1.23 12.11
N TRP A 32 -10.21 1.70 12.24
CA TRP A 32 -9.87 2.70 13.25
C TRP A 32 -10.69 3.99 13.07
N PHE A 33 -10.86 4.45 11.83
CA PHE A 33 -11.64 5.65 11.54
C PHE A 33 -13.12 5.49 11.85
N MET A 34 -13.69 4.34 11.50
CA MET A 34 -15.09 4.01 11.79
C MET A 34 -15.35 3.77 13.29
N ALA A 35 -14.31 3.47 14.06
CA ALA A 35 -14.40 3.26 15.51
C ALA A 35 -14.32 4.57 16.33
N LEU A 36 -14.10 5.71 15.69
CA LEU A 36 -14.07 7.01 16.37
C LEU A 36 -15.49 7.52 16.58
N ASP A 37 -15.85 7.82 17.84
CA ASP A 37 -17.16 8.41 18.20
C ASP A 37 -17.37 9.81 17.61
N ASN A 38 -16.29 10.55 17.32
CA ASN A 38 -16.36 11.88 16.73
C ASN A 38 -15.25 12.09 15.70
N PRO A 39 -15.45 11.67 14.43
CA PRO A 39 -14.42 11.77 13.41
C PRO A 39 -14.11 13.24 13.07
N THR A 40 -12.86 13.66 13.26
CA THR A 40 -12.41 15.03 12.96
C THR A 40 -11.85 15.16 11.53
N LEU A 41 -11.81 16.38 11.02
CA LEU A 41 -11.26 16.69 9.70
C LEU A 41 -9.76 16.35 9.59
N GLU A 42 -9.02 16.40 10.70
CA GLU A 42 -7.60 16.05 10.73
C GLU A 42 -7.38 14.54 10.57
N GLN A 43 -8.26 13.72 11.16
CA GLN A 43 -8.20 12.26 11.08
C GLN A 43 -8.60 11.74 9.70
N SER A 44 -9.53 12.42 9.02
CA SER A 44 -9.84 12.12 7.61
C SER A 44 -8.69 12.51 6.68
N GLY A 45 -7.92 13.54 7.04
CA GLY A 45 -6.67 13.93 6.37
C GLY A 45 -5.62 12.81 6.36
N LEU A 46 -5.44 12.11 7.49
CA LEU A 46 -4.53 10.97 7.59
C LEU A 46 -4.91 9.84 6.61
N ILE A 47 -6.21 9.52 6.48
CA ILE A 47 -6.68 8.49 5.54
C ILE A 47 -6.47 8.92 4.10
N SER A 48 -6.71 10.18 3.78
CA SER A 48 -6.48 10.73 2.44
C SER A 48 -5.01 10.58 2.01
N VAL A 49 -4.06 10.83 2.92
CA VAL A 49 -2.63 10.63 2.65
C VAL A 49 -2.31 9.15 2.43
N VAL A 50 -2.85 8.23 3.24
CA VAL A 50 -2.60 6.78 3.09
C VAL A 50 -3.19 6.24 1.78
N VAL A 51 -4.37 6.69 1.38
CA VAL A 51 -5.00 6.32 0.10
C VAL A 51 -4.25 6.93 -1.08
N GLY A 52 -3.91 8.22 -1.01
CA GLY A 52 -3.17 8.94 -2.05
C GLY A 52 -1.77 8.38 -2.29
N ALA A 53 -1.04 8.03 -1.23
CA ALA A 53 0.25 7.37 -1.34
C ALA A 53 0.13 6.02 -2.07
N GLY A 54 -0.90 5.22 -1.76
CA GLY A 54 -1.14 3.95 -2.45
C GLY A 54 -1.45 4.10 -3.93
N ALA A 55 -2.21 5.12 -4.32
CA ALA A 55 -2.49 5.43 -5.73
C ALA A 55 -1.20 5.81 -6.49
N ALA A 56 -0.31 6.60 -5.86
CA ALA A 56 0.99 6.95 -6.45
C ALA A 56 1.86 5.70 -6.68
N TRP A 57 1.97 4.81 -5.69
CA TRP A 57 2.72 3.56 -5.83
C TRP A 57 2.12 2.61 -6.86
N PHE A 58 0.79 2.49 -6.92
CA PHE A 58 0.10 1.70 -7.93
C PHE A 58 0.33 2.26 -9.34
N GLY A 59 0.36 3.59 -9.48
CA GLY A 59 0.74 4.28 -10.72
C GLY A 59 2.18 3.96 -11.14
N LEU A 60 3.14 4.01 -10.23
CA LEU A 60 4.53 3.64 -10.51
C LEU A 60 4.68 2.15 -10.88
N TYR A 61 3.94 1.26 -10.21
CA TYR A 61 3.97 -0.18 -10.48
C TYR A 61 3.39 -0.54 -11.86
N THR A 62 2.33 0.16 -12.27
CA THR A 62 1.68 -0.04 -13.58
C THR A 62 2.45 0.66 -14.70
N SER A 63 3.10 1.79 -14.43
CA SER A 63 3.84 2.60 -15.41
C SER A 63 5.25 2.08 -15.72
N SER A 64 5.83 1.18 -14.92
CA SER A 64 7.20 0.67 -15.14
C SER A 64 7.37 -0.29 -16.34
N ARG A 65 6.36 -0.41 -17.22
CA ARG A 65 6.40 -1.24 -18.45
C ARG A 65 6.68 -0.44 -19.75
N LYS A 66 7.47 0.63 -19.70
CA LYS A 66 7.93 1.30 -20.92
C LYS A 66 9.43 1.23 -21.07
#